data_AF-A0A4R9EM80-F1
#
_entry.id   AF-A0A4R9EM80-F1
#
_cell.length_a   1.000
_cell.length_b   1.000
_cell.length_c   1.000
_cell.angle_alpha   90.00
_cell.angle_beta   90.00
_cell.angle_gamma   90.00
#
_symmetry.space_group_name_H-M   'P 1'
#
loop_
_entity.id
_entity.type
_entity.pdbx_description
1 polymer ?
#
loop_
_entity_poly.entity_id
_entity_poly.type
_entity_poly.pdbx_seq_one_letter_code
_entity_poly.pdbx_strand_id
1 'polypeptide(L)'
;MSQPMVTATHDRLPLRRRPPALLATAAARLIVTLKPHRIRRVLSAVRRGSAPATAEEALAARQAVVALSARCAGEGCLQRSVATVLLCRMRGVWPDWCTGVRTSPFRAHAWVEVDGLPVGEPHQPGAYHRMMVVPGVRDDQRS
;
A
#
# COMPACT_ATOMS: atom_id res chain seq x y z
N MET A 1 29.65 17.45 6.23
CA MET A 1 28.50 18.31 6.59
C MET A 1 27.28 17.42 6.73
N SER A 2 26.93 17.06 7.97
CA SER A 2 25.80 16.18 8.27
C SER A 2 24.52 17.01 8.34
N GLN A 3 23.59 16.79 7.41
CA GLN A 3 22.28 17.41 7.48
C GLN A 3 21.51 16.84 8.68
N PRO A 4 20.87 17.68 9.51
CA PRO A 4 20.00 17.19 10.57
C PRO A 4 18.78 16.51 9.94
N MET A 5 18.55 15.27 10.37
CA MET A 5 17.37 14.48 10.03
C MET A 5 16.14 15.16 10.64
N VAL A 6 15.36 15.87 9.81
CA VAL A 6 14.07 16.42 10.20
C VAL A 6 13.12 15.26 10.45
N THR A 7 12.79 15.03 11.71
CA THR A 7 11.77 14.07 12.12
C THR A 7 10.43 14.58 11.61
N ALA A 8 9.91 13.97 10.53
CA ALA A 8 8.55 14.22 10.09
C ALA A 8 7.60 13.98 11.27
N THR A 9 6.82 15.00 11.61
CA THR A 9 5.83 14.95 12.69
C THR A 9 4.83 13.86 12.36
N HIS A 10 4.97 12.68 12.99
CA HIS A 10 3.99 11.63 12.88
C HIS A 10 2.73 12.08 13.60
N ASP A 11 1.78 12.57 12.80
CA ASP A 11 0.46 12.96 13.28
C ASP A 11 -0.17 11.75 13.97
N ARG A 12 -0.33 11.84 15.30
CA ARG A 12 -0.77 10.71 16.12
C ARG A 12 -2.18 10.37 15.69
N LEU A 13 -2.36 9.24 15.00
CA LEU A 13 -3.67 8.78 14.56
C LEU A 13 -4.66 8.85 15.73
N PRO A 14 -5.80 9.56 15.58
CA PRO A 14 -6.82 9.60 16.61
C PRO A 14 -7.28 8.18 16.93
N LEU A 15 -7.49 7.86 18.21
CA LEU A 15 -7.76 6.50 18.71
C LEU A 15 -8.84 5.76 17.91
N ARG A 16 -9.85 6.48 17.41
CA ARG A 16 -10.95 5.92 16.59
C ARG A 16 -10.50 5.36 15.23
N ARG A 17 -9.36 5.79 14.69
CA ARG A 17 -8.80 5.32 13.41
C ARG A 17 -7.84 4.13 13.56
N ARG A 18 -7.50 3.73 14.80
CA ARG A 18 -6.56 2.63 15.09
C ARG A 18 -7.14 1.24 14.83
N PRO A 19 -8.38 0.90 15.24
CA PRO A 19 -8.90 -0.46 15.06
C PRO A 19 -8.91 -0.93 13.60
N PRO A 20 -9.35 -0.11 12.61
CA PRO A 20 -9.28 -0.51 11.21
C PRO A 20 -7.86 -0.78 10.72
N ALA A 21 -6.90 0.06 11.09
CA ALA A 21 -5.51 -0.11 10.68
C ALA A 21 -4.87 -1.36 11.32
N LEU A 22 -5.20 -1.67 12.58
CA LEU A 22 -4.76 -2.89 13.25
C LEU A 22 -5.37 -4.14 12.60
N LEU A 23 -6.67 -4.13 12.32
CA LEU A 23 -7.36 -5.23 11.63
C LEU A 23 -6.76 -5.46 10.24
N ALA A 24 -6.58 -4.39 9.46
CA ALA A 24 -5.94 -4.46 8.15
C ALA A 24 -4.52 -5.03 8.23
N THR A 25 -3.72 -4.63 9.23
CA THR A 25 -2.36 -5.13 9.43
C THR A 25 -2.35 -6.60 9.84
N ALA A 26 -3.27 -7.03 10.71
CA ALA A 26 -3.41 -8.41 11.14
C ALA A 26 -3.86 -9.31 9.98
N ALA A 27 -4.87 -8.90 9.23
CA ALA A 27 -5.33 -9.60 8.03
C ALA A 27 -4.21 -9.68 6.98
N ALA A 28 -3.47 -8.59 6.76
CA ALA A 28 -2.33 -8.60 5.86
C ALA A 28 -1.27 -9.62 6.28
N ARG A 29 -0.96 -9.71 7.59
CA ARG A 29 0.01 -10.70 8.11
C ARG A 29 -0.39 -12.14 7.76
N LEU A 30 -1.69 -12.45 7.76
CA LEU A 30 -2.20 -13.77 7.37
C LEU A 30 -2.21 -13.96 5.84
N ILE A 31 -2.56 -12.92 5.08
CA ILE A 31 -2.62 -13.02 3.61
C ILE A 31 -1.22 -13.19 3.02
N VAL A 32 -0.19 -12.53 3.54
CA VAL A 32 1.17 -12.60 2.98
C VAL A 32 1.87 -13.94 3.16
N THR A 33 1.31 -14.87 3.95
CA THR A 33 1.83 -16.25 4.05
C THR A 33 1.30 -17.15 2.93
N LEU A 34 0.31 -16.67 2.15
CA LEU A 34 -0.27 -17.41 1.04
C LEU A 34 0.65 -17.36 -0.20
N LYS A 35 0.48 -18.35 -1.09
CA LYS A 35 1.14 -18.33 -2.41
C LYS A 35 0.70 -17.08 -3.21
N PRO A 36 1.56 -16.49 -4.07
CA PRO A 36 1.26 -15.24 -4.78
C PRO A 36 -0.08 -15.22 -5.54
N HIS A 37 -0.44 -16.33 -6.21
CA HIS A 37 -1.72 -16.43 -6.92
C HIS A 37 -2.94 -16.38 -5.97
N ARG A 38 -2.81 -16.87 -4.73
CA ARG A 38 -3.87 -16.80 -3.72
C ARG A 38 -4.00 -15.40 -3.15
N ILE A 39 -2.88 -14.71 -2.92
CA ILE A 39 -2.87 -13.29 -2.54
C ILE A 39 -3.64 -12.49 -3.59
N ARG A 40 -3.27 -12.62 -4.87
CA ARG A 40 -3.97 -11.97 -5.98
C ARG A 40 -5.47 -12.28 -5.98
N ARG A 41 -5.84 -13.55 -5.82
CA ARG A 41 -7.25 -13.97 -5.81
C ARG A 41 -8.03 -13.34 -4.66
N VAL A 42 -7.46 -13.32 -3.45
CA VAL A 42 -8.07 -12.70 -2.27
C VAL A 42 -8.25 -11.21 -2.50
N LEU A 43 -7.19 -10.49 -2.88
CA LEU A 43 -7.27 -9.04 -3.11
C LEU A 43 -8.24 -8.69 -4.24
N SER A 44 -8.27 -9.48 -5.32
CA SER A 44 -9.22 -9.30 -6.43
C SER A 44 -10.68 -9.52 -6.01
N ALA A 45 -10.93 -10.38 -5.03
CA ALA A 45 -12.27 -10.57 -4.47
C ALA A 45 -12.64 -9.43 -3.51
N VAL A 46 -11.69 -9.02 -2.67
CA VAL A 46 -11.87 -7.99 -1.64
C VAL A 46 -12.09 -6.61 -2.26
N ARG A 47 -11.42 -6.27 -3.37
CA ARG A 47 -11.53 -4.94 -4.01
C ARG A 47 -12.92 -4.59 -4.54
N ARG A 48 -13.81 -5.57 -4.71
CA ARG A 48 -15.11 -5.35 -5.38
C ARG A 48 -15.97 -4.36 -4.61
N GLY A 49 -16.63 -3.47 -5.36
CA GLY A 49 -17.53 -2.45 -4.82
C GLY A 49 -16.83 -1.24 -4.19
N SER A 50 -15.54 -1.01 -4.49
CA SER A 50 -14.81 0.18 -4.05
C SER A 50 -14.67 1.21 -5.15
N ALA A 51 -14.71 2.49 -4.77
CA ALA A 51 -14.37 3.59 -5.65
C ALA A 51 -12.85 3.66 -5.90
N PRO A 52 -12.39 4.36 -6.96
CA PRO A 52 -10.98 4.68 -7.14
C PRO A 52 -10.45 5.45 -5.91
N ALA A 53 -9.24 5.13 -5.44
CA ALA A 53 -8.60 5.88 -4.35
C ALA A 53 -7.76 7.04 -4.88
N THR A 54 -7.73 8.15 -4.15
CA THR A 54 -6.79 9.25 -4.41
C THR A 54 -5.41 8.97 -3.81
N ALA A 55 -4.39 9.68 -4.29
CA ALA A 55 -3.02 9.55 -3.76
C ALA A 55 -2.94 9.90 -2.27
N GLU A 56 -3.71 10.90 -1.83
CA GLU A 56 -3.79 11.31 -0.43
C GLU A 56 -4.41 10.23 0.46
N GLU A 57 -5.50 9.60 0.01
CA GLU A 57 -6.16 8.52 0.76
C GLU A 57 -5.25 7.30 0.92
N ALA A 58 -4.58 6.91 -0.16
CA ALA A 58 -3.62 5.82 -0.18
C ALA A 58 -2.41 6.13 0.72
N LEU A 59 -1.89 7.36 0.67
CA LEU A 59 -0.77 7.79 1.50
C LEU A 59 -1.15 7.80 2.99
N ALA A 60 -2.32 8.35 3.33
CA ALA A 60 -2.82 8.38 4.69
C ALA A 60 -3.07 6.96 5.24
N ALA A 61 -3.56 6.03 4.41
CA ALA A 61 -3.68 4.62 4.79
C ALA A 61 -2.31 3.98 5.04
N ARG A 62 -1.34 4.20 4.14
CA ARG A 62 0.03 3.68 4.28
C ARG A 62 0.70 4.20 5.55
N GLN A 63 0.63 5.51 5.80
CA GLN A 63 1.18 6.13 7.00
C GLN A 63 0.54 5.56 8.27
N ALA A 64 -0.78 5.31 8.24
CA ALA A 64 -1.47 4.73 9.39
C ALA A 64 -0.98 3.31 9.71
N VAL A 65 -0.75 2.49 8.69
CA VAL A 65 -0.20 1.13 8.83
C VAL A 65 1.24 1.17 9.34
N VAL A 66 2.08 2.04 8.76
CA VAL A 66 3.49 2.20 9.15
C VAL A 66 3.62 2.65 10.61
N ALA A 67 2.77 3.57 11.06
CA ALA A 67 2.77 4.08 12.43
C ALA A 67 2.42 3.01 13.48
N LEU A 68 1.73 1.93 13.10
CA LEU A 68 1.24 0.89 14.01
C LEU A 68 1.98 -0.45 13.88
N SER A 69 2.97 -0.56 13.00
CA SER A 69 3.69 -1.80 12.77
C SER A 69 5.15 -1.58 12.39
N ALA A 70 6.07 -1.93 13.29
CA ALA A 70 7.51 -1.85 13.03
C ALA A 70 7.94 -2.67 11.79
N ARG A 71 7.32 -3.84 11.57
CA ARG A 71 7.55 -4.65 10.37
C ARG A 71 7.10 -3.91 9.11
N CYS A 72 5.94 -3.26 9.15
CA CYS A 72 5.49 -2.43 8.04
C CYS A 72 6.30 -1.14 7.92
N ALA A 73 6.95 -0.63 8.97
CA ALA A 73 7.85 0.52 8.87
C ALA A 73 9.19 0.18 8.20
N GLY A 74 9.71 -1.03 8.43
CA GLY A 74 10.95 -1.53 7.82
C GLY A 74 10.74 -2.36 6.56
N GLU A 75 11.34 -3.55 6.54
CA GLU A 75 11.46 -4.44 5.37
C GLU A 75 10.16 -5.14 4.92
N GLY A 76 9.05 -4.97 5.65
CA GLY A 76 7.77 -5.63 5.37
C GLY A 76 6.98 -5.04 4.20
N CYS A 77 7.59 -4.77 3.04
CA CYS A 77 6.95 -4.13 1.89
C CYS A 77 5.67 -4.83 1.41
N LEU A 78 5.69 -6.17 1.32
CA LEU A 78 4.51 -6.96 0.94
C LEU A 78 3.37 -6.82 1.96
N GLN A 79 3.70 -6.92 3.25
CA GLN A 79 2.69 -6.77 4.30
C GLN A 79 2.16 -5.33 4.37
N ARG A 80 3.04 -4.33 4.24
CA ARG A 80 2.68 -2.91 4.21
C ARG A 80 1.73 -2.61 3.06
N SER A 81 2.05 -3.02 1.84
CA SER A 81 1.19 -2.77 0.65
C SER A 81 -0.16 -3.47 0.76
N VAL A 82 -0.20 -4.73 1.22
CA VAL A 82 -1.46 -5.46 1.47
C VAL A 82 -2.29 -4.79 2.55
N ALA A 83 -1.69 -4.45 3.70
CA ALA A 83 -2.40 -3.75 4.78
C ALA A 83 -2.93 -2.38 4.32
N THR A 84 -2.18 -1.68 3.48
CA THR A 84 -2.59 -0.39 2.91
C THR A 84 -3.86 -0.54 2.08
N VAL A 85 -3.91 -1.48 1.13
CA VAL A 85 -5.11 -1.66 0.29
C VAL A 85 -6.31 -2.19 1.06
N LEU A 86 -6.10 -3.01 2.10
CA LEU A 86 -7.17 -3.44 2.99
C LEU A 86 -7.74 -2.27 3.80
N LEU A 87 -6.88 -1.37 4.30
CA LEU A 87 -7.33 -0.19 5.02
C LEU A 87 -8.08 0.79 4.09
N CYS A 88 -7.59 0.99 2.86
CA CYS A 88 -8.32 1.72 1.82
C CYS A 88 -9.69 1.08 1.57
N ARG A 89 -9.75 -0.26 1.45
CA ARG A 89 -11.00 -0.98 1.23
C ARG A 89 -12.02 -0.76 2.32
N MET A 90 -11.58 -0.73 3.58
CA MET A 90 -12.44 -0.44 4.73
C MET A 90 -12.99 1.00 4.70
N ARG A 91 -12.33 1.90 3.97
CA ARG A 91 -12.77 3.29 3.73
C ARG A 91 -13.59 3.43 2.44
N GLY A 92 -13.85 2.34 1.71
CA GLY A 92 -14.64 2.34 0.49
C GLY A 92 -13.87 2.63 -0.80
N VAL A 93 -12.55 2.84 -0.72
CA VAL A 93 -11.70 3.17 -1.88
C VAL A 93 -10.65 2.09 -2.14
N TRP A 94 -10.11 2.02 -3.36
CA TRP A 94 -9.08 1.04 -3.71
C TRP A 94 -8.01 1.62 -4.65
N PRO A 95 -6.73 1.67 -4.23
CA PRO A 95 -5.61 1.99 -5.12
C PRO A 95 -5.12 0.74 -5.88
N ASP A 96 -4.37 0.92 -6.96
CA ASP A 96 -3.72 -0.22 -7.64
C ASP A 96 -2.75 -0.90 -6.65
N TRP A 97 -2.90 -2.21 -6.42
CA TRP A 97 -1.92 -2.98 -5.66
C TRP A 97 -0.95 -3.65 -6.63
N CYS A 98 0.34 -3.43 -6.43
CA CYS A 98 1.40 -3.87 -7.34
C CYS A 98 2.46 -4.70 -6.61
N THR A 99 2.94 -5.75 -7.29
CA THR A 99 4.20 -6.42 -6.95
C THR A 99 5.09 -6.52 -8.18
N GLY A 100 6.39 -6.58 -7.95
CA GLY A 100 7.38 -6.69 -9.01
C GLY A 100 8.77 -6.44 -8.48
N VAL A 101 9.56 -5.65 -9.19
CA VAL A 101 10.94 -5.36 -8.83
C VAL A 101 11.21 -3.87 -8.80
N ARG A 102 12.05 -3.42 -7.86
CA ARG A 102 12.77 -2.15 -7.97
C ARG A 102 14.02 -2.41 -8.80
N THR A 103 14.37 -1.53 -9.73
CA THR A 103 15.52 -1.68 -10.64
C THR A 103 16.84 -1.25 -10.01
N SER A 104 16.83 -0.27 -9.09
CA SER A 104 18.04 0.14 -8.36
C SER A 104 17.77 0.52 -6.90
N PRO A 105 18.43 -0.15 -5.93
CA PRO A 105 19.09 -1.45 -6.07
C PRO A 105 18.07 -2.55 -6.37
N PHE A 106 18.46 -3.52 -7.20
CA PHE A 106 17.57 -4.58 -7.68
C PHE A 106 17.02 -5.42 -6.53
N ARG A 107 15.69 -5.42 -6.37
CA ARG A 107 15.02 -6.21 -5.32
C ARG A 107 13.56 -6.42 -5.65
N ALA A 108 13.02 -7.59 -5.28
CA ALA A 108 11.58 -7.80 -5.24
C ALA A 108 10.91 -6.75 -4.33
N HIS A 109 9.83 -6.16 -4.80
CA HIS A 109 9.12 -5.10 -4.09
C HIS A 109 7.61 -5.22 -4.26
N ALA A 110 6.89 -4.65 -3.31
CA ALA A 110 5.44 -4.56 -3.34
C ALA A 110 5.02 -3.18 -2.84
N TRP A 111 4.11 -2.53 -3.57
CA TRP A 111 3.70 -1.15 -3.33
C TRP A 111 2.25 -0.94 -3.76
N VAL A 112 1.74 0.27 -3.54
CA VAL A 112 0.44 0.71 -4.05
C VAL A 112 0.64 1.89 -4.98
N GLU A 113 -0.23 2.03 -5.96
CA GLU A 113 -0.19 3.12 -6.93
C GLU A 113 -1.55 3.80 -7.04
N VAL A 114 -1.50 5.08 -7.37
CA VAL A 114 -2.65 5.86 -7.83
C VAL A 114 -2.21 6.58 -9.10
N ASP A 115 -3.02 6.52 -10.15
CA ASP A 115 -2.71 7.09 -11.47
C ASP A 115 -1.35 6.66 -12.03
N GLY A 116 -0.97 5.41 -11.75
CA GLY A 116 0.29 4.82 -12.18
C GLY A 116 1.53 5.25 -11.40
N LEU A 117 1.37 6.11 -10.38
CA LEU A 117 2.46 6.62 -9.55
C LEU A 117 2.54 5.87 -8.21
N PRO A 118 3.73 5.37 -7.82
CA PRO A 118 3.94 4.75 -6.51
C PRO A 118 3.66 5.71 -5.35
N VAL A 119 2.86 5.27 -4.37
CA VAL A 119 2.47 6.11 -3.23
C VAL A 119 3.41 5.90 -2.05
N GLY A 120 4.05 6.98 -1.61
CA GLY A 120 4.90 7.00 -0.40
C GLY A 120 6.20 6.20 -0.52
N GLU A 121 6.60 5.85 -1.74
CA GLU A 121 7.86 5.16 -2.01
C GLU A 121 8.98 6.18 -2.31
N PRO A 122 10.19 6.01 -1.77
CA PRO A 122 11.22 7.04 -1.81
C PRO A 122 11.97 7.15 -3.15
N HIS A 123 11.71 6.26 -4.10
CA HIS A 123 12.43 6.22 -5.38
C HIS A 123 11.57 6.84 -6.48
N GLN A 124 12.25 7.41 -7.48
CA GLN A 124 11.59 8.08 -8.60
C GLN A 124 10.64 7.16 -9.38
N PRO A 125 9.57 7.71 -9.98
CA PRO A 125 8.77 7.02 -10.98
C PRO A 125 9.68 6.43 -12.07
N GLY A 126 9.47 5.16 -12.43
CA GLY A 126 10.32 4.42 -13.39
C GLY A 126 11.38 3.51 -12.75
N ALA A 127 11.65 3.64 -11.45
CA ALA A 127 12.50 2.70 -10.72
C ALA A 127 11.80 1.36 -10.39
N TYR A 128 10.52 1.21 -10.75
CA TYR A 128 9.70 0.05 -10.40
C TYR A 128 9.11 -0.59 -11.67
N HIS A 129 9.25 -1.91 -11.76
CA HIS A 129 8.66 -2.70 -12.83
C HIS A 129 7.60 -3.65 -12.26
N ARG A 130 6.35 -3.48 -12.72
CA ARG A 130 5.19 -4.26 -12.26
C ARG A 130 5.23 -5.65 -12.90
N MET A 131 5.06 -6.68 -12.08
CA MET A 131 4.90 -8.07 -12.54
C MET A 131 3.48 -8.59 -12.30
N MET A 132 2.85 -8.13 -11.21
CA MET A 132 1.47 -8.49 -10.86
C MET A 132 0.74 -7.27 -10.34
N VAL A 133 -0.46 -7.05 -10.85
CA VAL A 133 -1.31 -5.92 -10.45
C VAL A 133 -2.71 -6.43 -10.09
N VAL A 134 -3.28 -5.88 -9.02
CA VAL A 134 -4.70 -5.95 -8.72
C VAL A 134 -5.23 -4.52 -8.85
N PRO A 135 -5.83 -4.17 -10.00
CA PRO A 135 -6.15 -2.79 -10.31
C PRO A 135 -7.31 -2.30 -9.44
N GLY A 136 -7.31 -1.02 -9.11
CA GLY A 136 -8.49 -0.29 -8.68
C GLY A 136 -9.57 -0.25 -9.74
N VAL A 137 -10.76 0.15 -9.33
CA VAL A 137 -11.79 0.55 -10.28
C VAL A 137 -11.25 1.82 -10.91
N ARG A 138 -11.02 1.79 -12.23
CA ARG A 138 -10.75 2.99 -13.00
C ARG A 138 -12.11 3.50 -13.46
N ASP A 139 -12.36 4.80 -13.34
CA ASP A 139 -13.31 5.39 -14.27
C ASP A 139 -12.63 5.26 -15.64
N ASP A 140 -13.18 4.40 -16.49
CA ASP A 140 -12.80 4.39 -17.90
C ASP A 140 -13.26 5.72 -18.50
N GLN A 141 -12.42 6.75 -18.36
CA GLN A 141 -12.47 7.96 -19.15
C GLN A 141 -11.18 8.06 -19.99
N ARG A 142 -11.34 7.50 -21.20
CA ARG A 142 -11.18 8.23 -22.48
C ARG A 142 -9.76 8.64 -22.87
N SER A 143 -9.14 7.85 -23.75
CA SER A 143 -8.89 8.22 -25.17
C SER A 143 -8.31 7.03 -25.94
#